data_AF-A0A1Y5GNL5-F1
#
_entry.id   AF-A0A1Y5GNL5-F1
#
_cell.length_a   1.000
_cell.length_b   1.000
_cell.length_c   1.000
_cell.angle_alpha   90.00
_cell.angle_beta   90.00
_cell.angle_gamma   90.00
#
_symmetry.space_group_name_H-M   'P 1'
#
loop_
_entity.id
_entity.type
_entity.pdbx_description
1 polymer ?
#
loop_
_entity_poly.entity_id
_entity_poly.type
_entity_poly.pdbx_seq_one_letter_code
_entity_poly.pdbx_strand_id
1 'polypeptide(L)'
;MNVERIGKIVTAILCIYFVVSGFDALINIDEKLERIGLIANGVDGKIAFILIYTSLMVGVALAMMGQMIVFRSSTPPLIVASAVLLSFIVFRIVGSVMFDSMTSTQLGYIVTEMVELIIVVSILWKNRNNPINY
;
A
#
# COMPACT_ATOMS: atom_id res chain seq x y z
N MET A 1 5.02 -17.48 19.61
CA MET A 1 4.17 -17.19 18.42
C MET A 1 5.08 -17.15 17.20
N ASN A 2 4.80 -17.94 16.17
CA ASN A 2 5.70 -18.05 15.01
C ASN A 2 5.57 -16.77 14.15
N VAL A 3 6.61 -15.93 14.17
CA VAL A 3 6.63 -14.61 13.51
C VAL A 3 6.38 -14.74 12.01
N GLU A 4 6.88 -15.81 11.42
CA GLU A 4 6.68 -16.14 10.02
C GLU A 4 5.20 -16.39 9.68
N ARG A 5 4.44 -17.05 10.57
CA ARG A 5 2.99 -17.21 10.38
C ARG A 5 2.25 -15.88 10.43
N ILE A 6 2.65 -14.99 11.35
CA ILE A 6 2.08 -13.64 11.45
C ILE A 6 2.37 -12.85 10.18
N GLY A 7 3.62 -12.89 9.70
CA GLY A 7 4.02 -12.21 8.46
C GLY A 7 3.24 -12.71 7.24
N LYS A 8 2.97 -14.02 7.15
CA LYS A 8 2.12 -14.59 6.09
C LYS A 8 0.68 -14.07 6.15
N ILE A 9 0.10 -14.02 7.35
CA ILE A 9 -1.27 -13.49 7.55
C ILE A 9 -1.31 -12.01 7.17
N VAL A 10 -0.35 -11.21 7.64
CA VAL A 10 -0.27 -9.78 7.31
C VAL A 10 -0.09 -9.57 5.82
N THR A 11 0.75 -10.37 5.16
CA THR A 11 0.90 -10.32 3.69
C THR A 11 -0.41 -10.61 2.99
N ALA A 12 -1.16 -11.63 3.42
CA ALA A 12 -2.44 -11.98 2.82
C ALA A 12 -3.47 -10.85 2.98
N ILE A 13 -3.55 -10.24 4.17
CA ILE A 13 -4.42 -9.09 4.45
C ILE A 13 -4.05 -7.91 3.54
N LEU A 14 -2.75 -7.59 3.41
CA LEU A 14 -2.28 -6.51 2.55
C LEU A 14 -2.56 -6.78 1.07
N CYS A 15 -2.41 -8.02 0.61
CA CYS A 15 -2.77 -8.38 -0.77
C CYS A 15 -4.26 -8.16 -1.04
N ILE A 16 -5.13 -8.61 -0.13
CA ILE A 16 -6.57 -8.37 -0.24
C ILE A 16 -6.87 -6.88 -0.23
N TYR A 17 -6.28 -6.13 0.69
CA TYR A 17 -6.43 -4.67 0.78
C TYR A 17 -6.06 -3.97 -0.54
N PHE A 18 -4.90 -4.30 -1.11
CA PHE A 18 -4.44 -3.69 -2.35
C PHE A 18 -5.35 -4.05 -3.54
N VAL A 19 -5.78 -5.31 -3.65
CA VAL A 19 -6.74 -5.71 -4.69
C VAL A 19 -8.05 -4.97 -4.54
N VAL A 20 -8.65 -4.98 -3.35
CA VAL A 20 -9.95 -4.34 -3.09
C VAL A 20 -9.86 -2.84 -3.34
N SER A 21 -8.80 -2.16 -2.88
CA SER A 21 -8.63 -0.73 -3.12
C SER A 21 -8.44 -0.41 -4.61
N GLY A 22 -7.73 -1.27 -5.36
CA GLY A 22 -7.56 -1.14 -6.80
C GLY A 22 -8.88 -1.28 -7.57
N PHE A 23 -9.74 -2.21 -7.19
CA PHE A 23 -11.08 -2.38 -7.78
C PHE A 23 -12.04 -1.26 -7.36
N ASP A 24 -11.97 -0.79 -6.11
CA ASP A 24 -12.79 0.31 -5.61
C ASP A 24 -12.61 1.61 -6.41
N ALA A 25 -11.41 1.84 -6.97
CA ALA A 25 -11.15 2.97 -7.86
C ALA A 25 -11.97 2.94 -9.17
N LEU A 26 -12.46 1.77 -9.61
CA LEU A 26 -13.33 1.65 -10.79
C LEU A 26 -14.74 2.20 -10.52
N ILE A 27 -15.17 2.19 -9.26
CA ILE A 27 -16.53 2.55 -8.85
C ILE A 27 -16.55 3.96 -8.24
N ASN A 28 -15.57 4.26 -7.37
CA ASN A 28 -15.54 5.47 -6.54
C ASN A 28 -14.34 6.38 -6.88
N ILE A 29 -14.14 6.68 -8.15
CA ILE A 29 -12.95 7.43 -8.59
C ILE A 29 -12.90 8.85 -8.01
N ASP A 30 -14.04 9.53 -7.92
CA ASP A 30 -14.10 10.92 -7.44
C ASP A 30 -13.69 11.00 -5.97
N GLU A 31 -14.12 10.05 -5.16
CA GLU A 31 -13.68 9.94 -3.77
C GLU A 31 -12.17 9.64 -3.69
N LYS A 32 -11.63 8.77 -4.55
CA LYS A 32 -10.18 8.47 -4.57
C LYS A 32 -9.33 9.68 -4.95
N LEU A 33 -9.80 10.49 -5.90
CA LEU A 33 -9.14 11.73 -6.32
C LEU A 33 -9.18 12.79 -5.21
N GLU A 34 -10.32 12.95 -4.54
CA GLU A 34 -10.47 13.87 -3.42
C GLU A 34 -9.53 13.52 -2.25
N ARG A 35 -9.31 12.23 -1.97
CA ARG A 35 -8.37 11.77 -0.93
C ARG A 35 -6.93 12.26 -1.13
N ILE A 36 -6.55 12.57 -2.36
CA ILE A 36 -5.23 13.10 -2.72
C ILE A 36 -5.28 14.57 -3.13
N GLY A 37 -6.41 15.25 -2.91
CA GLY A 37 -6.59 16.67 -3.21
C GLY A 37 -6.58 16.98 -4.71
N LEU A 38 -6.83 15.97 -5.56
CA LEU A 38 -6.85 16.12 -7.00
C LEU A 38 -8.29 16.18 -7.52
N ILE A 39 -8.47 16.93 -8.59
CA ILE A 39 -9.70 16.94 -9.38
C ILE A 39 -9.30 16.54 -10.79
N ALA A 40 -9.91 15.48 -11.32
CA ALA A 40 -9.62 15.05 -12.68
C ALA A 40 -10.11 16.10 -13.69
N ASN A 41 -9.24 16.44 -14.64
CA ASN A 41 -9.61 17.31 -15.74
C ASN A 41 -10.32 16.48 -16.82
N GLY A 42 -11.65 16.51 -16.80
CA GLY A 42 -12.48 15.77 -17.75
C GLY A 42 -12.46 14.24 -17.57
N VAL A 43 -13.06 13.54 -18.53
CA VAL A 43 -13.24 12.08 -18.50
C VAL A 43 -11.92 11.35 -18.73
N ASP A 44 -11.05 11.87 -19.61
CA ASP A 44 -9.76 11.25 -19.92
C ASP A 44 -8.84 11.20 -18.70
N GLY A 45 -8.83 12.27 -17.89
CA GLY A 45 -8.08 12.32 -16.64
C GLY A 45 -8.57 11.27 -15.62
N LYS A 46 -9.88 11.03 -15.57
CA LYS A 46 -10.46 9.97 -14.72
C LYS A 46 -10.02 8.58 -15.21
N ILE A 47 -10.11 8.31 -16.51
CA ILE A 47 -9.71 7.02 -17.09
C ILE A 47 -8.23 6.76 -16.85
N ALA A 48 -7.36 7.76 -17.07
CA ALA A 48 -5.93 7.64 -16.83
C ALA A 48 -5.62 7.33 -15.36
N PHE A 49 -6.27 8.03 -14.42
CA PHE A 49 -6.11 7.77 -12.99
C PHE A 49 -6.54 6.35 -12.61
N ILE A 50 -7.68 5.87 -13.11
CA ILE A 50 -8.14 4.50 -12.90
C ILE A 50 -7.10 3.50 -13.37
N LEU A 51 -6.63 3.63 -14.62
CA LEU A 51 -5.68 2.68 -15.20
C LEU A 51 -4.38 2.63 -14.39
N ILE A 52 -3.84 3.78 -13.99
CA ILE A 52 -2.61 3.85 -13.20
C ILE A 52 -2.84 3.31 -11.78
N TYR A 53 -3.88 3.77 -11.09
CA TYR A 53 -4.13 3.39 -9.71
C TYR A 53 -4.49 1.91 -9.57
N THR A 54 -5.41 1.42 -10.40
CA THR A 54 -5.82 0.01 -10.39
C THR A 54 -4.66 -0.90 -10.79
N SER A 55 -3.88 -0.55 -11.82
CA SER A 55 -2.71 -1.37 -12.21
C SER A 55 -1.63 -1.39 -11.13
N LEU A 56 -1.37 -0.27 -10.45
CA LEU A 56 -0.42 -0.20 -9.34
C LEU A 56 -0.88 -1.08 -8.17
N MET A 57 -2.12 -0.87 -7.68
CA MET A 57 -2.60 -1.56 -6.49
C MET A 57 -2.74 -3.07 -6.73
N VAL A 58 -3.39 -3.47 -7.82
CA VAL A 58 -3.54 -4.90 -8.16
C VAL A 58 -2.18 -5.52 -8.52
N GLY A 59 -1.33 -4.79 -9.25
CA GLY A 59 0.01 -5.24 -9.63
C GLY A 59 0.92 -5.52 -8.43
N VAL A 60 0.92 -4.62 -7.43
CA VAL A 60 1.65 -4.83 -6.17
C VAL A 60 1.16 -6.07 -5.44
N ALA A 61 -0.17 -6.28 -5.36
CA ALA A 61 -0.72 -7.47 -4.72
C ALA A 61 -0.30 -8.76 -5.43
N LEU A 62 -0.35 -8.79 -6.76
CA LEU A 62 0.11 -9.93 -7.56
C LEU A 62 1.61 -10.19 -7.36
N ALA A 63 2.43 -9.14 -7.34
CA ALA A 63 3.87 -9.26 -7.09
C ALA A 63 4.16 -9.84 -5.70
N MET A 64 3.46 -9.36 -4.66
CA MET A 64 3.57 -9.87 -3.30
C MET A 64 3.15 -11.34 -3.20
N MET A 65 2.03 -11.72 -3.81
CA MET A 65 1.58 -13.11 -3.85
C MET A 65 2.57 -14.01 -4.60
N GLY A 66 3.10 -13.55 -5.73
CA GLY A 66 4.12 -14.26 -6.49
C GLY A 66 5.38 -14.53 -5.66
N GLN A 67 5.87 -13.52 -4.94
CA GLN A 67 7.02 -13.69 -4.03
C GLN A 67 6.71 -14.66 -2.89
N MET A 68 5.52 -14.60 -2.31
CA MET A 68 5.10 -15.53 -1.25
C MET A 68 5.11 -16.99 -1.74
N ILE A 69 4.66 -17.24 -2.98
CA ILE A 69 4.64 -18.58 -3.58
C ILE A 69 6.06 -19.08 -3.88
N VAL A 70 6.91 -18.22 -4.45
CA VAL A 70 8.28 -18.57 -4.87
C VAL A 70 9.19 -18.80 -3.67
N PHE A 71 9.26 -17.85 -2.74
CA PHE A 71 10.20 -17.89 -1.62
C PHE A 71 9.67 -18.65 -0.41
N ARG A 72 8.36 -18.95 -0.36
CA ARG A 72 7.65 -19.54 0.80
C ARG A 72 7.89 -18.79 2.12
N SER A 73 8.37 -17.56 2.04
CA SER A 73 8.74 -16.68 3.13
C SER A 73 7.91 -15.41 3.12
N SER A 74 7.58 -14.89 4.30
CA SER A 74 6.92 -13.60 4.47
C SER A 74 7.87 -12.40 4.25
N THR A 75 9.19 -12.62 4.28
CA THR A 75 10.15 -11.51 4.26
C THR A 75 10.16 -10.73 2.93
N PRO A 76 10.31 -11.36 1.75
CA PRO A 76 10.32 -10.63 0.48
C PRO A 76 9.05 -9.79 0.21
N PRO A 77 7.82 -10.33 0.35
CA PRO A 77 6.62 -9.55 0.07
C PRO A 77 6.39 -8.42 1.08
N LEU A 78 6.81 -8.59 2.33
CA LEU A 78 6.75 -7.51 3.33
C LEU A 78 7.75 -6.38 3.01
N ILE A 79 8.90 -6.67 2.39
CA ILE A 79 9.81 -5.63 1.90
C ILE A 79 9.11 -4.81 0.81
N VAL A 80 8.47 -5.46 -0.16
CA VAL A 80 7.71 -4.77 -1.22
C VAL A 80 6.60 -3.90 -0.61
N ALA A 81 5.81 -4.45 0.32
CA ALA A 81 4.76 -3.70 1.00
C ALA A 81 5.32 -2.46 1.73
N SER A 82 6.43 -2.60 2.45
CA SER A 82 7.05 -1.49 3.16
C SER A 82 7.50 -0.37 2.22
N ALA A 83 8.06 -0.71 1.05
CA ALA A 83 8.49 0.27 0.06
C ALA A 83 7.30 1.02 -0.56
N VAL A 84 6.19 0.32 -0.83
CA VAL A 84 4.97 0.93 -1.37
C VAL A 84 4.32 1.86 -0.34
N LEU A 85 4.15 1.41 0.90
CA LEU A 85 3.58 2.24 1.98
C LEU A 85 4.42 3.50 2.23
N LEU A 86 5.74 3.36 2.28
CA LEU A 86 6.64 4.51 2.41
C LEU A 86 6.51 5.47 1.23
N SER A 87 6.38 4.95 0.01
CA SER A 87 6.18 5.77 -1.19
C SER A 87 4.87 6.55 -1.12
N PHE A 88 3.77 5.94 -0.65
CA PHE A 88 2.48 6.62 -0.49
C PHE A 88 2.52 7.74 0.55
N ILE A 89 3.21 7.53 1.66
CA ILE A 89 3.43 8.58 2.67
C ILE A 89 4.20 9.75 2.05
N VAL A 90 5.32 9.47 1.39
CA VAL A 90 6.15 10.50 0.74
C VAL A 90 5.35 11.26 -0.33
N PHE A 91 4.61 10.55 -1.19
CA PHE A 91 3.79 11.19 -2.22
C PHE A 91 2.74 12.13 -1.65
N ARG A 92 2.10 11.77 -0.52
CA ARG A 92 1.13 12.68 0.11
C ARG A 92 1.78 13.90 0.74
N ILE A 93 2.94 13.75 1.36
CA ILE A 93 3.71 14.88 1.91
C ILE A 93 4.15 15.82 0.78
N VAL A 94 4.70 15.28 -0.31
CA VAL A 94 5.10 16.09 -1.47
C VAL A 94 3.87 16.76 -2.10
N GLY A 95 2.76 16.04 -2.23
CA GLY A 95 1.50 16.57 -2.73
C GLY A 95 0.99 17.73 -1.88
N SER A 96 0.97 17.61 -0.55
CA SER A 96 0.51 18.70 0.33
C SER A 96 1.38 19.95 0.23
N VAL A 97 2.69 19.79 0.05
CA VAL A 97 3.62 20.92 -0.20
C VAL A 97 3.35 21.58 -1.56
N MET A 98 3.05 20.81 -2.60
CA MET A 98 2.80 21.37 -3.94
C MET A 98 1.48 22.15 -4.05
N PHE A 99 0.44 21.72 -3.33
CA PHE A 99 -0.88 22.33 -3.37
C PHE A 99 -1.17 23.27 -2.19
N ASP A 100 -0.14 23.55 -1.37
CA ASP A 100 -0.17 24.41 -0.18
C ASP A 100 -1.40 24.19 0.73
N SER A 101 -1.87 22.95 0.75
CA SER A 101 -3.08 22.54 1.45
C SER A 101 -2.95 21.10 1.89
N MET A 102 -3.19 20.87 3.18
CA MET A 102 -3.27 19.54 3.75
C MET A 102 -4.66 19.36 4.35
N THR A 103 -5.47 18.52 3.71
CA THR A 103 -6.82 18.26 4.19
C THR A 103 -6.80 17.34 5.42
N SER A 104 -7.82 17.44 6.27
CA SER A 104 -7.97 16.54 7.42
C SER A 104 -8.05 15.06 7.01
N THR A 105 -8.59 14.79 5.81
CA THR A 105 -8.63 13.44 5.22
C THR A 105 -7.23 12.93 4.86
N GLN A 106 -6.39 13.74 4.20
CA GLN A 106 -5.00 13.37 3.90
C GLN A 106 -4.19 13.05 5.15
N LEU A 107 -4.36 13.85 6.21
CA LEU A 107 -3.69 13.64 7.49
C LEU A 107 -4.11 12.30 8.12
N GLY A 108 -5.40 11.97 8.08
CA GLY A 108 -5.92 10.67 8.51
C GLY A 108 -5.27 9.50 7.77
N TYR A 109 -5.13 9.58 6.44
CA TYR A 109 -4.47 8.53 5.65
C TYR A 109 -2.99 8.39 5.97
N ILE A 110 -2.26 9.50 6.14
CA ILE A 110 -0.84 9.46 6.53
C ILE A 110 -0.68 8.72 7.86
N VAL A 111 -1.55 9.00 8.84
CA VAL A 111 -1.49 8.32 10.14
C VAL A 111 -1.77 6.82 10.00
N THR A 112 -2.80 6.43 9.24
CA THR A 112 -3.11 5.02 9.00
C THR A 112 -1.94 4.28 8.33
N GLU A 113 -1.35 4.86 7.29
CA GLU A 113 -0.23 4.24 6.58
C GLU A 113 1.04 4.18 7.42
N MET A 114 1.27 5.17 8.29
CA MET A 114 2.37 5.12 9.26
C MET A 114 2.19 3.94 10.22
N VAL A 115 0.96 3.69 10.70
CA VAL A 115 0.66 2.53 11.56
C VAL A 115 0.91 1.22 10.80
N GLU A 116 0.43 1.10 9.56
CA GLU A 116 0.64 -0.07 8.72
C GLU A 116 2.13 -0.32 8.46
N LEU A 117 2.89 0.73 8.15
CA LEU A 117 4.33 0.67 7.93
C LEU A 117 5.06 0.20 9.19
N ILE A 118 4.70 0.74 10.37
CA ILE A 118 5.27 0.32 11.65
C ILE A 118 5.03 -1.16 11.90
N ILE A 119 3.82 -1.67 11.62
CA ILE A 119 3.50 -3.09 11.78
C ILE A 119 4.39 -3.95 10.87
N VAL A 120 4.50 -3.59 9.58
CA VAL A 120 5.32 -4.33 8.60
C VAL A 120 6.80 -4.31 9.00
N VAL A 121 7.36 -3.15 9.33
CA VAL A 121 8.76 -3.00 9.73
C VAL A 121 9.05 -3.74 11.03
N SER A 122 8.11 -3.75 11.99
CA SER A 122 8.26 -4.50 13.24
C SER A 122 8.34 -6.01 12.99
N ILE A 123 7.53 -6.53 12.07
CA ILE A 123 7.57 -7.95 11.67
C ILE A 123 8.90 -8.26 10.97
N LEU A 124 9.35 -7.41 10.05
CA LEU A 124 10.63 -7.57 9.35
C LEU A 124 11.81 -7.56 10.32
N TRP A 125 11.83 -6.62 11.28
CA TRP A 125 12.89 -6.54 12.28
C TRP A 125 12.94 -7.80 13.15
N LYS A 126 11.76 -8.31 13.54
CA LYS A 126 11.67 -9.53 14.33
C LYS A 126 12.06 -10.79 13.55
N ASN A 127 11.72 -10.88 12.25
CA ASN A 127 12.17 -11.95 11.37
C ASN A 127 13.69 -11.93 11.16
N ARG A 128 14.31 -10.74 11.09
CA ARG A 128 15.78 -10.62 10.99
C ARG A 128 16.49 -11.12 12.25
N ASN A 129 15.96 -10.79 13.44
CA ASN A 129 16.60 -11.15 14.72
C ASN A 129 16.28 -12.58 15.18
N ASN A 130 15.24 -13.21 14.64
CA ASN A 130 14.95 -14.63 14.78
C ASN A 130 14.99 -15.27 13.40
N PRO A 131 16.17 -15.57 12.83
CA PRO A 131 16.26 -16.43 11.68
C PRO A 131 15.73 -17.79 12.13
N ILE A 132 14.46 -18.06 11.88
CA ILE A 132 13.94 -19.42 11.99
C ILE A 132 14.69 -20.17 10.89
N ASN A 133 15.73 -20.90 11.28
CA ASN A 133 16.40 -21.86 10.43
C ASN A 133 15.30 -22.72 9.79
N TYR A 134 15.26 -22.68 8.46
CA TYR A 134 14.41 -23.55 7.65
C TYR A 134 14.70 -25.02 7.96
#